data_AF-A0A661Z862-F1
#
_entry.id   AF-A0A661Z862-F1
#
_cell.length_a   1.000
_cell.length_b   1.000
_cell.length_c   1.000
_cell.angle_alpha   90.00
_cell.angle_beta   90.00
_cell.angle_gamma   90.00
#
_symmetry.space_group_name_H-M   'P 1'
#
loop_
_entity.id
_entity.type
_entity.pdbx_description
1 polymer ?
#
loop_
_entity_poly.entity_id
_entity_poly.type
_entity_poly.pdbx_seq_one_letter_code
_entity_poly.pdbx_strand_id
1 'polypeptide(L)' 'QVNRQGSDIGNQYRSEIFYTNEKQKEISEKLIKQLEFKGYKVVTKLTQAPKFWQAEDYHQDYYEHKGTKPYCHFYTKRF' A
#
# COMPACT_ATOMS: atom_id res chain seq x y z
N GLN A 1 9.39 4.62 -1.29
CA GLN A 1 9.15 5.84 -2.09
C GLN A 1 8.16 6.72 -1.34
N VAL A 2 8.30 8.04 -1.38
CA VAL A 2 7.39 8.98 -0.72
C VAL A 2 6.48 9.61 -1.79
N ASN A 3 5.16 9.59 -1.58
CA ASN A 3 4.15 10.19 -2.47
C ASN A 3 4.32 9.84 -3.96
N ARG A 4 4.70 8.59 -4.22
CA ARG A 4 5.00 8.07 -5.56
C ARG A 4 5.02 6.55 -5.52
N GLN A 5 4.57 5.92 -6.59
CA GLN A 5 4.80 4.51 -6.87
C GLN A 5 5.18 4.33 -8.34
N GLY A 6 6.30 3.66 -8.63
CA GLY A 6 6.83 3.55 -10.00
C GLY A 6 6.92 4.89 -10.75
N SER A 7 6.21 5.02 -11.87
CA SER A 7 6.15 6.26 -12.66
C SER A 7 5.09 7.25 -12.17
N ASP A 8 4.23 6.86 -11.23
CA ASP A 8 3.07 7.63 -10.80
C ASP A 8 3.39 8.50 -9.59
N ILE A 9 3.28 9.80 -9.78
CA ILE A 9 3.72 10.83 -8.82
C ILE A 9 2.48 11.56 -8.28
N GLY A 10 2.40 11.69 -6.96
CA GLY A 10 1.31 12.38 -6.29
C GLY A 10 0.93 11.78 -4.94
N ASN A 11 0.27 12.56 -4.10
CA ASN A 11 -0.13 12.14 -2.74
C ASN A 11 -1.14 10.99 -2.74
N GLN A 12 -1.86 10.78 -3.85
CA GLN A 12 -2.73 9.63 -4.06
C GLN A 12 -1.96 8.30 -4.21
N TYR A 13 -0.66 8.35 -4.50
CA TYR A 13 0.23 7.19 -4.63
C TYR A 13 1.14 6.99 -3.41
N ARG A 14 0.83 7.63 -2.27
CA ARG A 14 1.61 7.47 -1.04
C ARG A 14 1.39 6.07 -0.45
N SER A 15 2.42 5.56 0.22
CA SER A 15 2.30 4.30 0.97
C SER A 15 1.62 4.52 2.31
N GLU A 16 0.53 3.81 2.56
CA GLU A 16 -0.24 3.91 3.80
C GLU A 16 -0.94 2.57 4.10
N ILE A 17 -1.06 2.23 5.38
CA ILE A 17 -1.86 1.11 5.89
C ILE A 17 -3.01 1.70 6.69
N PHE A 18 -4.23 1.33 6.33
CA PHE A 18 -5.46 1.69 7.03
C PHE A 18 -5.90 0.55 7.94
N TYR A 19 -5.72 0.70 9.26
CA TYR A 19 -6.09 -0.34 10.23
C TYR A 19 -7.53 -0.15 10.73
N THR A 20 -8.27 -1.23 10.94
CA THR A 20 -9.64 -1.22 11.48
C THR A 20 -9.74 -1.64 12.94
N ASN A 21 -8.65 -2.13 13.52
CA ASN A 21 -8.54 -2.49 14.94
C ASN A 21 -7.09 -2.42 15.44
N GLU A 22 -6.92 -2.45 16.76
CA GLU A 22 -5.59 -2.35 17.38
C GLU A 22 -4.68 -3.54 17.03
N LYS A 23 -5.22 -4.75 16.90
CA LYS A 23 -4.42 -5.92 16.52
C LYS A 23 -3.76 -5.74 15.14
N GLN A 24 -4.48 -5.16 14.17
CA GLN A 24 -3.91 -4.83 12.86
C GLN A 24 -2.84 -3.75 12.94
N LYS A 25 -3.04 -2.74 13.78
CA LYS A 25 -2.05 -1.68 14.03
C LYS A 25 -0.76 -2.27 14.62
N GLU A 26 -0.85 -3.05 15.69
CA GLU A 26 0.28 -3.69 16.35
C GLU A 26 1.09 -4.59 15.40
N ILE A 27 0.39 -5.40 14.58
CA ILE A 27 1.04 -6.26 13.58
C ILE A 27 1.76 -5.40 12.54
N SER A 28 1.13 -4.33 12.07
CA SER A 28 1.71 -3.44 11.06
C SER A 28 2.95 -2.73 11.60
N GLU A 29 2.90 -2.20 12.82
CA GLU A 29 4.06 -1.60 13.50
C GLU A 29 5.21 -2.59 13.65
N LYS A 30 4.92 -3.84 14.05
CA LYS A 30 5.93 -4.90 14.17
C LYS A 30 6.61 -5.19 12.85
N LEU A 31 5.85 -5.30 11.75
CA LEU A 31 6.40 -5.59 10.42
C LEU A 31 7.21 -4.41 9.87
N ILE A 32 6.77 -3.17 10.10
CA ILE A 32 7.53 -1.96 9.75
C ILE A 32 8.88 -1.98 10.46
N LYS A 33 8.90 -2.19 11.78
CA LYS A 33 10.14 -2.27 12.57
C LYS A 33 11.06 -3.39 12.08
N GLN A 34 10.50 -4.54 11.70
CA GLN A 34 11.30 -5.65 11.17
C GLN A 34 11.96 -5.30 9.82
N LEU A 35 11.29 -4.54 8.96
CA LEU A 35 11.87 -4.07 7.70
C LEU A 35 12.94 -3.00 7.95
N GLU A 36 12.68 -2.06 8.84
CA GLU A 36 13.67 -1.04 9.23
C GLU A 36 14.93 -1.69 9.82
N PHE A 37 14.77 -2.70 10.67
CA PHE A 37 15.89 -3.47 11.21
C PHE A 37 16.70 -4.19 10.12
N LYS A 38 16.06 -4.65 9.04
CA LYS A 38 16.72 -5.22 7.86
C LYS A 38 17.39 -4.17 6.96
N GLY A 39 17.36 -2.89 7.34
CA GLY A 39 17.98 -1.78 6.60
C GLY A 39 17.07 -1.13 5.54
N TYR A 40 15.78 -1.48 5.50
CA TYR A 40 14.85 -0.84 4.58
C TYR A 40 14.38 0.51 5.12
N LYS A 41 14.43 1.55 4.28
CA LYS A 41 13.78 2.84 4.61
C LYS A 41 12.29 2.74 4.31
N VAL A 42 11.50 2.48 5.35
CA VAL A 42 10.04 2.43 5.28
C VAL A 42 9.47 3.82 5.51
N VAL A 43 8.56 4.26 4.64
CA VAL A 43 7.90 5.57 4.72
C VAL A 43 6.38 5.44 4.79
N THR A 44 5.91 4.21 4.99
CA THR A 44 4.50 3.84 5.09
C THR A 44 3.88 4.45 6.34
N LYS A 45 2.77 5.17 6.16
CA LYS A 45 1.99 5.70 7.29
C LYS A 45 1.03 4.65 7.85
N LEU A 46 0.73 4.75 9.14
CA LEU A 46 -0.32 3.97 9.79
C LEU A 46 -1.44 4.92 10.22
N THR A 47 -2.64 4.70 9.69
CA THR A 47 -3.80 5.56 9.93
C THR A 47 -5.02 4.69 10.25
N GLN A 48 -5.83 5.11 11.23
CA GLN A 48 -7.10 4.44 11.49
C GLN A 48 -7.98 4.58 10.25
N ALA A 49 -8.58 3.48 9.80
CA ALA A 49 -9.36 3.46 8.56
C ALA A 49 -10.48 4.51 8.62
N PRO A 50 -10.43 5.55 7.76
CA PRO A 50 -11.51 6.51 7.66
C PRO A 50 -12.66 5.89 6.84
N LYS A 51 -13.69 6.70 6.55
CA LYS A 51 -14.68 6.32 5.55
C LYS A 51 -13.99 6.01 4.21
N PHE A 52 -14.26 4.82 3.69
CA PHE A 52 -13.83 4.41 2.37
C PHE A 52 -14.86 4.84 1.33
N TRP A 53 -14.39 5.50 0.27
CA TRP A 53 -15.21 5.89 -0.87
C TRP A 53 -14.84 4.95 -2.02
N GLN A 54 -15.78 4.10 -2.41
CA GLN A 54 -15.59 3.17 -3.51
C GLN A 54 -15.34 3.96 -4.81
N ALA A 55 -14.32 3.56 -5.56
CA ALA A 55 -14.05 4.11 -6.88
C ALA A 55 -15.13 3.67 -7.88
N GLU A 56 -15.23 4.40 -8.98
CA GLU A 56 -16.18 4.13 -10.05
C GLU A 56 -16.04 2.70 -10.62
N ASP A 57 -17.12 2.16 -11.18
CA ASP A 57 -17.19 0.74 -11.61
C ASP A 57 -16.12 0.38 -12.65
N TYR A 58 -15.73 1.32 -13.52
CA TYR A 58 -14.69 1.08 -14.52
C TYR A 58 -13.27 0.94 -13.94
N HIS A 59 -13.07 1.29 -12.66
CA HIS A 59 -11.84 1.04 -11.93
C HIS A 59 -11.80 -0.33 -11.24
N GLN A 60 -12.96 -0.96 -11.04
CA GLN A 60 -13.05 -2.27 -10.41
C GLN A 60 -12.55 -3.35 -11.37
N ASP A 61 -11.72 -4.25 -10.86
CA ASP A 61 -11.14 -5.37 -11.62
C ASP A 61 -10.49 -4.96 -12.95
N TYR A 62 -9.95 -3.74 -13.02
CA TYR A 62 -9.49 -3.09 -14.26
C TYR A 62 -8.52 -3.99 -15.07
N TYR A 63 -7.55 -4.61 -14.42
CA TYR A 63 -6.57 -5.47 -15.09
C TYR A 63 -7.17 -6.77 -15.63
N GLU A 64 -8.13 -7.36 -14.91
CA GLU A 64 -8.85 -8.56 -15.33
C GLU A 64 -9.71 -8.25 -16.56
N HIS A 65 -10.52 -7.19 -16.48
CA HIS A 65 -11.34 -6.72 -17.60
C HIS A 65 -10.52 -6.34 -18.85
N LYS A 66 -9.30 -5.84 -18.67
CA LYS A 66 -8.39 -5.51 -19.78
C LYS A 66 -7.53 -6.70 -20.25
N GLY A 67 -7.50 -7.82 -19.52
CA GLY A 67 -6.59 -8.93 -19.79
C GLY A 67 -5.11 -8.53 -19.71
N THR A 68 -4.77 -7.55 -18.87
CA THR A 68 -3.41 -7.00 -18.73
C THR A 68 -2.83 -7.28 -17.34
N LYS A 69 -1.51 -7.13 -17.19
CA LYS A 69 -0.84 -7.24 -15.88
C LYS A 69 -0.56 -5.85 -15.29
N PRO A 70 -0.47 -5.72 -13.96
CA PRO A 70 0.01 -4.50 -13.34
C PRO A 70 1.36 -4.08 -13.90
N TYR A 71 1.51 -2.80 -14.27
CA TYR A 71 2.74 -2.30 -14.90
C TYR A 71 3.84 -1.98 -13.87
N CYS A 72 3.47 -1.65 -12.63
CA CYS A 72 4.39 -1.15 -11.60
C CYS A 72 4.55 -2.08 -10.38
N HIS A 73 3.60 -2.99 -10.15
CA HIS A 73 3.53 -3.75 -8.91
C HIS A 73 3.97 -5.19 -9.16
N PHE A 74 5.09 -5.58 -8.53
CA PHE A 74 5.64 -6.93 -8.60
C PHE A 74 5.89 -7.47 -7.21
N TYR A 75 5.63 -8.76 -7.01
CA TYR A 75 5.92 -9.41 -5.74
C TYR A 75 7.43 -9.44 -5.48
N THR A 76 7.84 -9.02 -4.29
CA THR A 76 9.20 -9.19 -3.79
C THR A 76 9.15 -9.80 -2.40
N LYS A 77 9.82 -10.92 -2.19
CA LYS A 77 9.91 -11.55 -0.87
C LYS A 77 10.76 -10.67 0.06
N ARG A 78 10.17 -10.21 1.18
CA ARG A 78 10.83 -9.37 2.20
C ARG A 78 10.94 -10.03 3.57
N PHE A 79 10.21 -11.12 3.78
CA PHE A 79 10.22 -11.94 4.98
C PHE A 79 10.41 -13.41 4.60
#